data_AF-K9R9J0-F1
#
_entry.id   AF-K9R9J0-F1
#
_cell.length_a   1.000
_cell.length_b   1.000
_cell.length_c   1.000
_cell.angle_alpha   90.00
_cell.angle_beta   90.00
_cell.angle_gamma   90.00
#
_symmetry.space_group_name_H-M   'P 1'
#
loop_
_entity.id
_entity.type
_entity.pdbx_description
1 polymer ?
#
loop_
_entity_poly.entity_id
_entity_poly.type
_entity_poly.pdbx_seq_one_letter_code
_entity_poly.pdbx_strand_id
1 'polypeptide(L)'
;MMRNQLHFLIQNKLKQKTYHSTNKNNGFTLIELIVAMVLAVLVITPLLGFMINILDTDRKEQAKVNSEQEVQTALDYIAQDLQQAIYIYDAKGVKAIQNNLPYRTNTDRVPVLVFWKRQFEKEAVGGNFTGRNDSFVYSLVAYYLIQSNNTNNRDEKWSNQYRIARFELKDGVRDLDNPFTRSGQINYAKDKNGQRIEPDKGFALFELSNPAITGTFEEKMNSWKKGKISTNATYELSNTQVLLDYIDASQDKSLTSVDCETVFDLSRYTTTKQTDKRKSLKVPAFEGTYRYSSSATLKKLGNSSFYACVDVDTVSAKVFIRGNAFARINEKDNSYSDSRQSYFPTASVLVKGRGLIGTN
;
A
#
# COMPACT_ATOMS: atom_id res chain seq x y z
N MET A 1 -65.98 51.39 -51.59
CA MET A 1 -64.72 51.62 -52.34
C MET A 1 -63.80 50.45 -52.00
N MET A 2 -63.98 49.33 -52.69
CA MET A 2 -63.21 48.93 -53.87
C MET A 2 -61.75 48.57 -53.57
N ARG A 3 -61.47 47.31 -53.91
CA ARG A 3 -60.29 46.85 -54.65
C ARG A 3 -58.97 46.74 -53.91
N ASN A 4 -58.40 45.55 -54.09
CA ASN A 4 -56.99 45.19 -53.93
C ASN A 4 -56.54 45.31 -52.47
N GLN A 5 -56.45 44.21 -51.73
CA GLN A 5 -55.24 43.39 -51.80
C GLN A 5 -55.51 41.87 -51.72
N LEU A 6 -56.44 41.39 -52.56
CA LEU A 6 -56.54 39.95 -52.89
C LEU A 6 -55.28 39.39 -53.59
N HIS A 7 -54.28 40.23 -53.87
CA HIS A 7 -53.09 39.86 -54.62
C HIS A 7 -51.99 39.20 -53.76
N PHE A 8 -52.03 39.35 -52.44
CA PHE A 8 -51.01 38.76 -51.55
C PHE A 8 -51.36 37.34 -51.12
N LEU A 9 -52.64 36.97 -51.11
CA LEU A 9 -53.08 35.60 -50.79
C LEU A 9 -53.00 34.63 -51.99
N ILE A 10 -52.80 35.13 -53.22
CA ILE A 10 -52.74 34.30 -54.43
C ILE A 10 -51.30 33.93 -54.81
N GLN A 11 -50.27 34.64 -54.35
CA GLN A 11 -48.88 34.25 -54.63
C GLN A 11 -48.36 33.09 -53.76
N ASN A 12 -49.07 32.72 -52.69
CA ASN A 12 -48.71 31.55 -51.87
C ASN A 12 -49.39 30.24 -52.31
N LYS A 13 -50.15 30.24 -53.43
CA LYS A 13 -50.80 29.02 -53.95
C LYS A 13 -50.39 28.57 -55.35
N LEU A 14 -49.39 29.21 -55.97
CA LEU A 14 -48.91 28.83 -57.32
C LEU A 14 -47.41 28.44 -57.36
N LYS A 15 -46.93 27.79 -56.30
CA LYS A 15 -45.76 26.90 -56.34
C LYS A 15 -46.03 25.55 -55.67
N GLN A 16 -47.27 25.06 -55.72
CA GLN A 16 -47.46 23.61 -55.75
C GLN A 16 -47.18 23.16 -57.18
N LYS A 17 -45.89 23.07 -57.50
CA LYS A 17 -45.43 22.20 -58.57
C LYS A 17 -45.93 20.82 -58.14
N THR A 18 -46.96 20.34 -58.82
CA THR A 18 -47.49 18.98 -58.71
C THR A 18 -46.33 18.02 -58.91
N TYR A 19 -45.67 17.68 -57.81
CA TYR A 19 -44.90 16.46 -57.72
C TYR A 19 -45.98 15.39 -57.75
N HIS A 20 -46.29 14.89 -58.93
CA HIS A 20 -46.84 13.56 -59.06
C HIS A 20 -45.81 12.63 -58.42
N SER A 21 -45.91 12.48 -57.09
CA SER A 21 -45.51 11.26 -56.42
C SER A 21 -46.50 10.23 -56.93
N THR A 22 -46.21 9.69 -58.11
CA THR A 22 -46.48 8.27 -58.32
C THR A 22 -45.87 7.62 -57.10
N ASN A 23 -46.70 7.15 -56.17
CA ASN A 23 -46.25 6.19 -55.17
C ASN A 23 -45.85 4.95 -55.97
N LYS A 24 -44.63 5.02 -56.53
CA LYS A 24 -43.87 3.84 -56.89
C LYS A 24 -43.62 3.21 -55.54
N ASN A 25 -44.45 2.23 -55.21
CA ASN A 25 -44.13 1.26 -54.20
C ASN A 25 -42.90 0.50 -54.73
N ASN A 26 -41.73 1.14 -54.65
CA ASN A 26 -40.44 0.51 -54.82
C ASN A 26 -40.22 -0.28 -53.52
N GLY A 27 -40.91 -1.41 -53.41
CA GLY A 27 -40.51 -2.43 -52.46
C GLY A 27 -39.10 -2.89 -52.82
N PHE A 28 -38.25 -3.08 -51.81
CA PHE A 28 -36.93 -3.65 -52.02
C PHE A 28 -37.08 -5.02 -52.69
N THR A 29 -36.31 -5.23 -53.76
CA THR A 29 -36.24 -6.56 -54.35
C THR A 29 -35.51 -7.50 -53.39
N LEU A 30 -35.91 -8.77 -53.35
CA LEU A 30 -35.32 -9.77 -52.45
C LEU A 30 -33.78 -9.87 -52.61
N ILE A 31 -33.27 -9.64 -53.84
CA ILE A 31 -31.83 -9.62 -54.11
C ILE A 31 -31.12 -8.40 -53.51
N GLU A 32 -31.73 -7.22 -53.54
CA GLU A 32 -31.16 -5.99 -52.99
C GLU A 32 -31.06 -6.06 -51.46
N LEU A 33 -32.03 -6.71 -50.82
CA LEU A 33 -32.03 -6.97 -49.38
C LEU A 33 -30.92 -7.98 -48.99
N ILE A 34 -30.71 -9.01 -49.81
CA ILE A 34 -29.62 -9.98 -49.61
C ILE A 34 -28.26 -9.32 -49.83
N VAL A 35 -28.09 -8.51 -50.88
CA VAL A 35 -26.83 -7.80 -51.15
C VAL A 35 -26.52 -6.82 -50.01
N ALA A 36 -27.51 -6.08 -49.53
CA ALA A 36 -27.34 -5.17 -48.39
C ALA A 36 -26.94 -5.91 -47.11
N MET A 37 -27.53 -7.08 -46.83
CA MET A 37 -27.12 -7.93 -45.69
C MET A 37 -25.68 -8.44 -45.84
N VAL A 38 -25.30 -8.93 -47.02
CA VAL A 38 -23.94 -9.43 -47.27
C VAL A 38 -22.91 -8.30 -47.12
N LEU A 39 -23.18 -7.12 -47.70
CA LEU A 39 -22.31 -5.95 -47.56
C LEU A 39 -22.24 -5.47 -46.10
N ALA A 40 -23.35 -5.49 -45.37
CA ALA A 40 -23.38 -5.14 -43.95
C ALA A 40 -22.49 -6.09 -43.13
N VAL A 41 -22.59 -7.42 -43.34
CA VAL A 41 -21.73 -8.40 -42.66
C VAL A 41 -20.26 -8.21 -43.01
N LEU A 42 -19.95 -7.93 -44.28
CA LEU A 42 -18.58 -7.67 -44.74
C LEU A 42 -17.96 -6.41 -44.11
N VAL A 43 -18.77 -5.40 -43.78
CA VAL A 43 -18.30 -4.15 -43.15
C VAL A 43 -18.28 -4.26 -41.61
N ILE A 44 -19.31 -4.83 -41.00
CA ILE A 44 -19.46 -4.86 -39.53
C ILE A 44 -18.41 -5.79 -38.90
N THR A 45 -18.13 -6.94 -39.52
CA THR A 45 -17.20 -7.94 -38.96
C THR A 45 -15.79 -7.38 -38.72
N PRO A 46 -15.10 -6.75 -39.69
CA PRO A 46 -13.77 -6.18 -39.46
C PRO A 46 -13.79 -5.01 -38.47
N LEU A 47 -14.85 -4.19 -38.46
CA LEU A 47 -14.99 -3.08 -37.50
C LEU A 47 -15.13 -3.59 -36.07
N LEU A 48 -15.91 -4.65 -35.85
CA LEU A 48 -16.08 -5.26 -34.53
C LEU A 48 -14.79 -5.94 -34.06
N GLY A 49 -14.06 -6.59 -34.98
CA GLY A 49 -12.73 -7.13 -34.68
C GLY A 49 -11.72 -6.06 -34.27
N PHE A 50 -11.69 -4.94 -35.00
CA PHE A 50 -10.84 -3.79 -34.64
C PHE A 50 -11.21 -3.19 -33.28
N MET A 51 -12.50 -3.05 -32.99
CA MET A 51 -12.97 -2.53 -31.70
C MET A 51 -12.55 -3.42 -30.53
N ILE A 52 -12.66 -4.75 -30.66
CA ILE A 52 -12.20 -5.69 -29.63
C ILE A 52 -10.70 -5.54 -29.38
N ASN A 53 -9.90 -5.39 -30.44
CA ASN A 53 -8.45 -5.20 -30.31
C ASN A 53 -8.10 -3.89 -29.60
N ILE A 54 -8.84 -2.79 -29.87
CA ILE A 54 -8.67 -1.53 -29.14
C ILE A 54 -9.03 -1.72 -27.67
N LEU A 55 -10.18 -2.32 -27.37
CA LEU A 55 -10.64 -2.51 -25.99
C LEU A 55 -9.68 -3.40 -25.18
N ASP A 56 -9.17 -4.48 -25.79
CA ASP A 56 -8.20 -5.35 -25.14
C ASP A 56 -6.86 -4.65 -24.90
N THR A 57 -6.39 -3.87 -25.89
CA THR A 57 -5.17 -3.05 -25.75
C THR A 57 -5.33 -2.00 -24.65
N ASP A 58 -6.45 -1.27 -24.65
CA ASP A 58 -6.76 -0.25 -23.66
C ASP A 58 -6.84 -0.85 -22.24
N ARG A 59 -7.55 -1.99 -22.06
CA ARG A 59 -7.58 -2.69 -20.77
C ARG A 59 -6.19 -3.11 -20.29
N LYS A 60 -5.34 -3.60 -21.19
CA LYS A 60 -3.97 -4.01 -20.87
C LYS A 60 -3.10 -2.83 -20.45
N GLU A 61 -3.16 -1.73 -21.18
CA GLU A 61 -2.38 -0.53 -20.86
C GLU A 61 -2.89 0.15 -19.58
N GLN A 62 -4.21 0.22 -19.36
CA GLN A 62 -4.79 0.72 -18.11
C GLN A 62 -4.34 -0.11 -16.91
N ALA A 63 -4.32 -1.44 -17.01
CA ALA A 63 -3.88 -2.30 -15.91
C ALA A 63 -2.43 -2.03 -15.51
N LYS A 64 -1.53 -1.81 -16.50
CA LYS A 64 -0.13 -1.47 -16.27
C LYS A 64 0.01 -0.10 -15.59
N VAL A 65 -0.56 0.94 -16.20
CA VAL A 65 -0.47 2.32 -15.70
C VAL A 65 -1.04 2.43 -14.28
N ASN A 66 -2.19 1.83 -14.01
CA ASN A 66 -2.78 1.85 -12.67
C ASN A 66 -1.88 1.15 -11.65
N SER A 67 -1.31 -0.01 -11.99
CA SER A 67 -0.43 -0.74 -11.07
C SER A 67 0.89 -0.01 -10.84
N GLU A 68 1.47 0.62 -11.86
CA GLU A 68 2.66 1.48 -11.72
C GLU A 68 2.39 2.65 -10.77
N GLN A 69 1.28 3.37 -10.99
CA GLN A 69 0.91 4.51 -10.16
C GLN A 69 0.63 4.09 -8.71
N GLU A 70 -0.09 2.99 -8.50
CA GLU A 70 -0.37 2.46 -7.16
C GLU A 70 0.91 2.02 -6.43
N VAL A 71 1.85 1.35 -7.13
CA VAL A 71 3.16 0.96 -6.58
C VAL A 71 3.97 2.19 -6.17
N GLN A 72 4.03 3.22 -7.01
CA GLN A 72 4.75 4.46 -6.69
C GLN A 72 4.10 5.18 -5.50
N THR A 73 2.77 5.29 -5.48
CA THR A 73 2.03 5.94 -4.39
C THR A 73 2.27 5.23 -3.05
N ALA A 74 2.26 3.89 -3.04
CA ALA A 74 2.55 3.10 -1.84
C ALA A 74 4.01 3.29 -1.38
N LEU A 75 4.94 3.36 -2.33
CA LEU A 75 6.36 3.57 -2.04
C LEU A 75 6.62 4.98 -1.47
N ASP A 76 5.98 6.00 -2.02
CA ASP A 76 6.03 7.38 -1.54
C ASP A 76 5.45 7.50 -0.13
N TYR A 77 4.33 6.82 0.14
CA TYR A 77 3.74 6.75 1.48
C TYR A 77 4.74 6.13 2.48
N ILE A 78 5.33 4.99 2.14
CA ILE A 78 6.36 4.33 2.97
C ILE A 78 7.55 5.28 3.19
N ALA A 79 7.98 5.99 2.14
CA ALA A 79 9.11 6.91 2.21
C ALA A 79 8.86 8.07 3.17
N GLN A 80 7.67 8.68 3.12
CA GLN A 80 7.27 9.77 4.03
C GLN A 80 7.25 9.31 5.49
N ASP A 81 6.79 8.08 5.73
CA ASP A 81 6.77 7.47 7.05
C ASP A 81 8.20 7.19 7.56
N LEU A 82 9.06 6.67 6.68
CA LEU A 82 10.48 6.41 6.97
C LEU A 82 11.30 7.67 7.23
N GLN A 83 10.96 8.79 6.60
CA GLN A 83 11.64 10.07 6.87
C GLN A 83 11.49 10.49 8.34
N GLN A 84 10.42 10.09 9.02
CA GLN A 84 10.18 10.36 10.43
C GLN A 84 10.80 9.31 11.37
N ALA A 85 11.46 8.28 10.82
CA ALA A 85 12.03 7.20 11.61
C ALA A 85 13.16 7.70 12.51
N ILE A 86 13.14 7.25 13.77
CA ILE A 86 14.21 7.41 14.76
C ILE A 86 15.09 6.14 14.87
N TYR A 87 14.52 4.99 14.52
CA TYR A 87 15.19 3.69 14.57
C TYR A 87 14.47 2.71 13.64
N ILE A 88 15.21 1.97 12.82
CA ILE A 88 14.67 0.95 11.91
C ILE A 88 15.26 -0.41 12.33
N TYR A 89 14.40 -1.41 12.48
CA TYR A 89 14.82 -2.77 12.80
C TYR A 89 15.29 -3.50 11.54
N ASP A 90 16.50 -4.05 11.58
CA ASP A 90 16.99 -5.02 10.61
C ASP A 90 16.43 -6.42 10.91
N ALA A 91 16.87 -7.46 10.18
CA ALA A 91 16.29 -8.79 10.35
C ALA A 91 16.57 -9.38 11.75
N LYS A 92 17.72 -9.05 12.34
CA LYS A 92 18.08 -9.45 13.70
C LYS A 92 17.13 -8.79 14.70
N GLY A 93 16.90 -7.49 14.56
CA GLY A 93 15.98 -6.73 15.40
C GLY A 93 14.53 -7.20 15.26
N VAL A 94 14.04 -7.38 14.03
CA VAL A 94 12.68 -7.88 13.76
C VAL A 94 12.48 -9.26 14.39
N LYS A 95 13.47 -10.16 14.29
CA LYS A 95 13.43 -11.47 14.95
C LYS A 95 13.36 -11.35 16.48
N ALA A 96 14.10 -10.41 17.08
CA ALA A 96 14.11 -10.21 18.52
C ALA A 96 12.74 -9.73 19.06
N ILE A 97 12.06 -8.86 18.32
CA ILE A 97 10.76 -8.29 18.73
C ILE A 97 9.54 -9.02 18.16
N GLN A 98 9.74 -10.04 17.31
CA GLN A 98 8.68 -10.76 16.58
C GLN A 98 7.50 -11.19 17.47
N ASN A 99 7.76 -11.69 18.68
CA ASN A 99 6.74 -12.16 19.62
C ASN A 99 5.87 -11.02 20.19
N ASN A 100 6.34 -9.79 20.08
CA ASN A 100 5.70 -8.54 20.49
C ASN A 100 5.11 -7.76 19.32
N LEU A 101 5.17 -8.28 18.09
CA LEU A 101 4.49 -7.69 16.96
C LEU A 101 3.09 -8.27 16.79
N PRO A 102 2.16 -7.53 16.15
CA PRO A 102 0.90 -8.10 15.71
C PRO A 102 1.09 -9.32 14.83
N TYR A 103 0.08 -10.19 14.83
CA TYR A 103 0.03 -11.37 13.96
C TYR A 103 1.20 -12.35 14.15
N ARG A 104 1.79 -12.42 15.34
CA ARG A 104 2.93 -13.32 15.64
C ARG A 104 2.69 -14.80 15.31
N THR A 105 1.44 -15.27 15.38
CA THR A 105 1.06 -16.68 15.13
C THR A 105 0.63 -16.93 13.69
N ASN A 106 0.49 -15.87 12.90
CA ASN A 106 0.03 -15.96 11.52
C ASN A 106 1.16 -16.46 10.61
N THR A 107 0.81 -17.42 9.75
CA THR A 107 1.73 -17.97 8.74
C THR A 107 1.46 -17.40 7.34
N ASP A 108 0.46 -16.52 7.22
CA ASP A 108 0.02 -15.85 6.00
C ASP A 108 0.63 -14.44 5.85
N ARG A 109 1.47 -14.00 6.78
CA ARG A 109 2.07 -12.67 6.71
C ARG A 109 3.43 -12.55 7.37
N VAL A 110 4.25 -11.66 6.84
CA VAL A 110 5.62 -11.41 7.32
C VAL A 110 5.90 -9.92 7.40
N PRO A 111 6.49 -9.42 8.50
CA PRO A 111 6.94 -8.03 8.59
C PRO A 111 8.16 -7.83 7.69
N VAL A 112 8.11 -6.78 6.88
CA VAL A 112 9.15 -6.42 5.92
C VAL A 112 9.91 -5.18 6.37
N LEU A 113 9.22 -4.25 7.03
CA LEU A 113 9.80 -3.00 7.50
C LEU A 113 9.19 -2.67 8.86
N VAL A 114 10.03 -2.54 9.89
CA VAL A 114 9.58 -2.19 11.24
C VAL A 114 10.46 -1.08 11.77
N PHE A 115 9.86 0.00 12.26
CA PHE A 115 10.61 1.15 12.74
C PHE A 115 9.82 1.95 13.77
N TRP A 116 10.56 2.67 14.61
CA TRP A 116 10.01 3.71 15.45
C TRP A 116 10.04 5.03 14.69
N LYS A 117 8.95 5.79 14.75
CA LYS A 117 8.88 7.17 14.27
C LYS A 117 8.43 8.11 15.38
N ARG A 118 8.76 9.39 15.21
CA ARG A 118 8.26 10.48 16.06
C ARG A 118 7.28 11.33 15.25
N GLN A 119 6.02 11.33 15.65
CA GLN A 119 4.94 12.05 14.98
C GLN A 119 4.58 13.31 15.74
N PHE A 120 4.19 14.34 15.01
CA PHE A 120 3.70 15.60 15.55
C PHE A 120 2.19 15.55 15.79
N GLU A 121 1.78 15.90 17.01
CA GLU A 121 0.38 16.02 17.42
C GLU A 121 0.06 17.49 17.66
N LYS A 122 -0.72 18.07 16.75
CA LYS A 122 -1.10 19.48 16.81
C LYS A 122 -2.09 19.73 17.94
N GLU A 123 -1.92 20.83 18.66
CA GLU A 123 -2.86 21.33 19.68
C GLU A 123 -3.24 20.27 20.74
N ALA A 124 -2.30 19.37 21.01
CA ALA A 124 -2.53 18.19 21.85
C ALA A 124 -2.45 18.48 23.34
N VAL A 125 -1.78 19.56 23.74
CA VAL A 125 -1.59 19.94 25.14
C VAL A 125 -2.40 21.19 25.44
N GLY A 126 -3.37 21.08 26.36
CA GLY A 126 -4.03 22.26 26.92
C GLY A 126 -3.03 23.05 27.76
N GLY A 127 -2.95 24.36 27.55
CA GLY A 127 -2.22 25.26 28.44
C GLY A 127 -3.19 26.18 29.19
N ASN A 128 -2.75 26.71 30.33
CA ASN A 128 -3.43 27.79 31.05
C ASN A 128 -3.38 29.15 30.32
N PHE A 129 -2.65 29.25 29.21
CA PHE A 129 -2.63 30.40 28.32
C PHE A 129 -3.59 30.15 27.15
N THR A 130 -4.08 31.19 26.50
CA THR A 130 -5.21 31.20 25.54
C THR A 130 -4.96 30.46 24.20
N GLY A 131 -4.31 29.30 24.21
CA GLY A 131 -4.01 28.44 23.07
C GLY A 131 -3.52 27.06 23.52
N ARG A 132 -3.76 26.05 22.67
CA ARG A 132 -3.23 24.69 22.87
C ARG A 132 -1.85 24.59 22.24
N ASN A 133 -0.93 23.90 22.92
CA ASN A 133 0.41 23.65 22.43
C ASN A 133 0.50 22.31 21.69
N ASP A 134 1.44 22.22 20.77
CA ASP A 134 1.75 21.00 20.04
C ASP A 134 2.61 20.05 20.88
N SER A 135 2.51 18.75 20.60
CA SER A 135 3.32 17.71 21.24
C SER A 135 3.89 16.75 20.21
N PHE A 136 4.85 15.95 20.63
CA PHE A 136 5.29 14.79 19.86
C PHE A 136 4.86 13.50 20.55
N VAL A 137 4.56 12.49 19.75
CA VAL A 137 4.29 11.12 20.20
C VAL A 137 5.18 10.16 19.44
N TYR A 138 5.51 9.04 20.08
CA TYR A 138 6.22 7.96 19.44
C TYR A 138 5.24 6.95 18.87
N SER A 139 5.57 6.39 17.72
CA SER A 139 4.80 5.30 17.13
C SER A 139 5.72 4.19 16.65
N LEU A 140 5.34 2.94 16.92
CA LEU A 140 5.93 1.76 16.27
C LEU A 140 5.12 1.47 15.01
N VAL A 141 5.78 1.48 13.85
CA VAL A 141 5.16 1.18 12.56
C VAL A 141 5.73 -0.12 12.01
N ALA A 142 4.86 -0.97 11.49
CA ALA A 142 5.23 -2.23 10.85
C ALA A 142 4.47 -2.40 9.52
N TYR A 143 5.21 -2.62 8.45
CA TYR A 143 4.67 -2.99 7.15
C TYR A 143 4.79 -4.50 6.95
N TYR A 144 3.68 -5.12 6.55
CA TYR A 144 3.57 -6.56 6.35
C TYR A 144 3.29 -6.87 4.89
N LEU A 145 3.97 -7.89 4.38
CA LEU A 145 3.51 -8.62 3.20
C LEU A 145 2.51 -9.68 3.66
N ILE A 146 1.32 -9.68 3.08
CA ILE A 146 0.25 -10.61 3.44
C ILE A 146 -0.15 -11.41 2.20
N GLN A 147 -0.17 -12.74 2.34
CA GLN A 147 -0.71 -13.65 1.35
C GLN A 147 -2.23 -13.77 1.51
N SER A 148 -2.98 -13.49 0.44
CA SER A 148 -4.42 -13.74 0.40
C SER A 148 -4.76 -15.23 0.57
N ASN A 149 -5.76 -15.52 1.39
CA ASN A 149 -6.31 -16.86 1.62
C ASN A 149 -7.77 -16.79 2.11
N ASN A 150 -8.44 -17.94 2.15
CA ASN A 150 -9.85 -18.07 2.55
C ASN A 150 -10.15 -17.62 3.99
N THR A 151 -9.15 -17.33 4.83
CA THR A 151 -9.36 -16.81 6.18
C THR A 151 -9.23 -15.29 6.22
N ASN A 152 -8.25 -14.72 5.53
CA ASN A 152 -7.96 -13.28 5.56
C ASN A 152 -8.53 -12.49 4.37
N ASN A 153 -9.25 -13.18 3.47
CA ASN A 153 -9.95 -12.63 2.30
C ASN A 153 -11.30 -13.36 2.09
N ARG A 154 -12.09 -13.54 3.16
CA ARG A 154 -13.37 -14.29 3.12
C ARG A 154 -14.42 -13.67 2.21
N ASP A 155 -14.48 -12.35 2.19
CA ASP A 155 -15.48 -11.59 1.42
C ASP A 155 -15.02 -11.29 -0.01
N GLU A 156 -13.91 -11.92 -0.45
CA GLU A 156 -13.29 -11.71 -1.77
C GLU A 156 -13.00 -10.23 -2.09
N LYS A 157 -12.84 -9.42 -1.03
CA LYS A 157 -12.58 -7.97 -1.13
C LYS A 157 -11.26 -7.68 -1.83
N TRP A 158 -10.28 -8.56 -1.69
CA TRP A 158 -8.92 -8.40 -2.20
C TRP A 158 -8.61 -9.38 -3.32
N SER A 159 -7.62 -9.05 -4.13
CA SER A 159 -7.10 -9.95 -5.14
C SER A 159 -6.51 -11.23 -4.54
N ASN A 160 -6.32 -12.24 -5.38
CA ASN A 160 -5.60 -13.47 -5.00
C ASN A 160 -4.07 -13.28 -4.94
N GLN A 161 -3.58 -12.06 -5.14
CA GLN A 161 -2.17 -11.70 -5.03
C GLN A 161 -1.79 -11.40 -3.58
N TYR A 162 -0.54 -10.98 -3.38
CA TYR A 162 -0.11 -10.48 -2.08
C TYR A 162 -0.57 -9.02 -1.91
N ARG A 163 -0.57 -8.57 -0.66
CA ARG A 163 -0.89 -7.18 -0.31
C ARG A 163 0.07 -6.64 0.74
N ILE A 164 0.32 -5.34 0.68
CA ILE A 164 1.06 -4.60 1.70
C ILE A 164 0.06 -3.96 2.65
N ALA A 165 0.20 -4.27 3.93
CA ALA A 165 -0.56 -3.62 4.98
C ALA A 165 0.37 -2.95 5.98
N ARG A 166 -0.03 -1.77 6.43
CA ARG A 166 0.63 -1.00 7.46
C ARG A 166 -0.10 -1.18 8.78
N PHE A 167 0.66 -1.38 9.84
CA PHE A 167 0.20 -1.37 11.21
C PHE A 167 0.94 -0.27 11.97
N GLU A 168 0.24 0.46 12.82
CA GLU A 168 0.83 1.47 13.70
C GLU A 168 0.31 1.29 15.13
N LEU A 169 1.24 1.48 16.07
CA LEU A 169 0.99 1.49 17.50
C LEU A 169 1.52 2.80 18.06
N LYS A 170 0.61 3.71 18.38
CA LYS A 170 0.86 5.11 18.74
C LYS A 170 0.83 5.32 20.26
N ASP A 171 1.70 6.21 20.75
CA ASP A 171 1.68 6.71 22.13
C ASP A 171 0.52 7.69 22.37
N GLY A 172 0.19 7.89 23.63
CA GLY A 172 -0.70 8.95 24.09
C GLY A 172 0.04 10.23 24.43
N VAL A 173 -0.71 11.33 24.58
CA VAL A 173 -0.16 12.59 25.06
C VAL A 173 -0.50 12.73 26.53
N ARG A 174 0.51 12.82 27.40
CA ARG A 174 0.30 13.00 28.84
C ARG A 174 -0.21 14.40 29.13
N ASP A 175 -1.16 14.50 30.06
CA ASP A 175 -1.59 15.78 30.60
C ASP A 175 -0.47 16.34 31.49
N LEU A 176 0.10 17.49 31.12
CA LEU A 176 1.20 18.11 31.86
C LEU A 176 0.72 18.84 33.12
N ASP A 177 -0.51 19.33 33.13
CA ASP A 177 -1.08 20.07 34.26
C ASP A 177 -1.61 19.10 35.33
N ASN A 178 -2.19 17.97 34.89
CA ASN A 178 -2.73 16.95 35.78
C ASN A 178 -2.24 15.56 35.34
N PRO A 179 -0.97 15.18 35.57
CA PRO A 179 -0.37 13.96 34.99
C PRO A 179 -0.95 12.65 35.52
N PHE A 180 -1.68 12.69 36.64
CA PHE A 180 -2.29 11.51 37.24
C PHE A 180 -3.77 11.74 37.56
N THR A 181 -4.58 10.70 37.34
CA THR A 181 -5.96 10.65 37.81
C THR A 181 -6.00 10.52 39.34
N ARG A 182 -7.18 10.71 39.94
CA ARG A 182 -7.39 10.44 41.38
C ARG A 182 -7.12 8.99 41.79
N SER A 183 -7.16 8.05 40.84
CA SER A 183 -6.81 6.63 41.02
C SER A 183 -5.31 6.34 40.86
N GLY A 184 -4.48 7.36 40.63
CA GLY A 184 -3.02 7.22 40.42
C GLY A 184 -2.64 6.69 39.04
N GLN A 185 -3.58 6.61 38.09
CA GLN A 185 -3.30 6.22 36.72
C GLN A 185 -2.78 7.41 35.92
N ILE A 186 -1.98 7.17 34.87
CA ILE A 186 -1.56 8.24 33.95
C ILE A 186 -2.81 8.90 33.36
N ASN A 187 -2.86 10.22 33.40
CA ASN A 187 -3.89 11.00 32.76
C ASN A 187 -3.40 11.53 31.42
N TYR A 188 -4.26 11.44 30.41
CA TYR A 188 -3.95 11.83 29.04
C TYR A 188 -4.64 13.14 28.68
N ALA A 189 -3.93 13.97 27.93
CA ALA A 189 -4.43 15.23 27.40
C ALA A 189 -5.61 14.99 26.45
N LYS A 190 -6.45 16.01 26.30
CA LYS A 190 -7.62 15.96 25.41
C LYS A 190 -7.34 16.69 24.11
N ASP A 191 -7.73 16.10 22.98
CA ASP A 191 -7.72 16.72 21.67
C ASP A 191 -8.73 17.88 21.60
N LYS A 192 -8.76 18.58 20.45
CA LYS A 192 -9.66 19.72 20.21
C LYS A 192 -11.14 19.39 20.36
N ASN A 193 -11.52 18.11 20.23
CA ASN A 193 -12.88 17.62 20.36
C ASN A 193 -13.21 17.17 21.80
N GLY A 194 -12.25 17.26 22.73
CA GLY A 194 -12.40 16.81 24.11
C GLY A 194 -12.15 15.31 24.32
N GLN A 195 -11.71 14.58 23.29
CA GLN A 195 -11.37 13.18 23.36
C GLN A 195 -9.95 13.00 23.91
N ARG A 196 -9.75 12.05 24.83
CA ARG A 196 -8.41 11.77 25.35
C ARG A 196 -7.52 11.16 24.28
N ILE A 197 -6.28 11.65 24.21
CA ILE A 197 -5.24 11.12 23.32
C ILE A 197 -4.51 10.00 24.07
N GLU A 198 -5.19 8.85 24.19
CA GLU A 198 -4.66 7.67 24.88
C GLU A 198 -3.76 6.85 23.94
N PRO A 199 -2.78 6.09 24.47
CA PRO A 199 -1.97 5.19 23.67
C PRO A 199 -2.81 4.04 23.13
N ASP A 200 -2.41 3.52 21.97
CA ASP A 200 -3.05 2.34 21.38
C ASP A 200 -2.91 1.11 22.30
N LYS A 201 -3.88 0.20 22.25
CA LYS A 201 -3.83 -1.04 23.04
C LYS A 201 -2.60 -1.87 22.67
N GLY A 202 -1.75 -2.12 23.66
CA GLY A 202 -0.50 -2.85 23.50
C GLY A 202 0.72 -1.96 23.28
N PHE A 203 0.53 -0.64 23.19
CA PHE A 203 1.63 0.31 23.18
C PHE A 203 2.45 0.23 24.47
N ALA A 204 3.76 0.28 24.30
CA ALA A 204 4.72 0.54 25.37
C ALA A 204 5.88 1.32 24.75
N LEU A 205 6.32 2.37 25.42
CA LEU A 205 7.49 3.11 25.00
C LEU A 205 8.75 2.24 25.18
N PHE A 206 9.72 2.37 24.29
CA PHE A 206 11.03 1.74 24.46
C PHE A 206 11.75 2.34 25.68
N GLU A 207 12.41 1.50 26.47
CA GLU A 207 13.09 1.92 27.70
C GLU A 207 14.60 2.00 27.47
N LEU A 208 15.16 3.21 27.42
CA LEU A 208 16.60 3.42 27.24
C LEU A 208 17.38 3.49 28.57
N SER A 209 16.69 3.84 29.66
CA SER A 209 17.28 4.08 30.99
C SER A 209 17.13 2.91 31.95
N ASN A 210 16.48 1.81 31.54
CA ASN A 210 16.28 0.67 32.41
C ASN A 210 17.64 -0.02 32.72
N PRO A 211 18.11 -0.01 33.98
CA PRO A 211 19.39 -0.60 34.34
C PRO A 211 19.41 -2.12 34.23
N ALA A 212 18.24 -2.78 34.20
CA ALA A 212 18.12 -4.22 33.95
C ALA A 212 18.36 -4.59 32.49
N ILE A 213 18.32 -3.62 31.57
CA ILE A 213 18.61 -3.79 30.14
C ILE A 213 19.99 -3.18 29.87
N THR A 214 21.03 -3.96 30.11
CA THR A 214 22.41 -3.58 29.83
C THR A 214 22.73 -3.86 28.36
N GLY A 215 23.49 -2.96 27.73
CA GLY A 215 23.91 -3.13 26.34
C GLY A 215 23.94 -1.84 25.51
N THR A 216 24.27 -2.02 24.24
CA THR A 216 24.22 -1.03 23.18
C THR A 216 22.80 -0.50 22.94
N PHE A 217 22.70 0.64 22.26
CA PHE A 217 21.41 1.21 21.88
C PHE A 217 20.55 0.22 21.07
N GLU A 218 21.16 -0.52 20.14
CA GLU A 218 20.49 -1.57 19.35
C GLU A 218 19.92 -2.69 20.25
N GLU A 219 20.69 -3.17 21.23
CA GLU A 219 20.24 -4.21 22.16
C GLU A 219 19.05 -3.76 23.01
N LYS A 220 19.06 -2.49 23.46
CA LYS A 220 17.94 -1.90 24.17
C LYS A 220 16.69 -1.82 23.29
N MET A 221 16.81 -1.36 22.05
CA MET A 221 15.69 -1.32 21.10
C MET A 221 15.15 -2.72 20.76
N ASN A 222 16.03 -3.71 20.65
CA ASN A 222 15.68 -5.11 20.37
C ASN A 222 15.07 -5.84 21.58
N SER A 223 15.23 -5.29 22.79
CA SER A 223 14.61 -5.82 24.00
C SER A 223 13.15 -5.40 24.19
N TRP A 224 12.64 -4.50 23.33
CA TRP A 224 11.30 -3.93 23.43
C TRP A 224 10.22 -5.02 23.59
N LYS A 225 9.31 -4.79 24.55
CA LYS A 225 8.15 -5.62 24.82
C LYS A 225 6.89 -4.79 24.63
N LYS A 226 5.85 -5.41 24.10
CA LYS A 226 4.52 -4.80 24.04
C LYS A 226 4.02 -4.48 25.45
N GLY A 227 3.20 -3.44 25.57
CA GLY A 227 2.55 -3.07 26.83
C GLY A 227 1.67 -4.18 27.38
N LYS A 228 1.32 -4.09 28.67
CA LYS A 228 0.38 -5.02 29.29
C LYS A 228 -0.98 -4.89 28.59
N ILE A 229 -1.30 -5.90 27.80
CA ILE A 229 -2.63 -6.10 27.26
C ILE A 229 -3.34 -7.05 28.23
N SER A 230 -4.57 -6.77 28.65
CA SER A 230 -5.33 -7.71 29.49
C SER A 230 -5.35 -9.09 28.83
N THR A 231 -5.47 -10.16 29.62
CA THR A 231 -5.20 -11.55 29.20
C THR A 231 -6.00 -12.07 28.00
N ASN A 232 -7.00 -11.32 27.51
CA ASN A 232 -7.78 -11.62 26.31
C ASN A 232 -7.86 -10.46 25.29
N ALA A 233 -7.24 -9.31 25.55
CA ALA A 233 -7.21 -8.24 24.57
C ALA A 233 -6.14 -8.53 23.50
N THR A 234 -6.53 -8.35 22.23
CA THR A 234 -5.61 -8.33 21.10
C THR A 234 -5.19 -6.89 20.82
N TYR A 235 -4.17 -6.69 19.97
CA TYR A 235 -3.97 -5.37 19.37
C TYR A 235 -5.29 -4.85 18.81
N GLU A 236 -5.46 -3.54 18.80
CA GLU A 236 -6.52 -2.91 18.01
C GLU A 236 -6.17 -3.05 16.53
N LEU A 237 -6.57 -4.18 15.95
CA LEU A 237 -6.30 -4.51 14.55
C LEU A 237 -6.99 -3.54 13.57
N SER A 238 -7.92 -2.70 14.05
CA SER A 238 -8.48 -1.55 13.33
C SER A 238 -7.40 -0.58 12.84
N ASN A 239 -6.23 -0.56 13.46
CA ASN A 239 -5.10 0.29 13.05
C ASN A 239 -4.32 -0.30 11.85
N THR A 240 -4.79 -1.40 11.27
CA THR A 240 -4.19 -2.01 10.08
C THR A 240 -4.81 -1.43 8.82
N GLN A 241 -4.02 -0.68 8.05
CA GLN A 241 -4.41 -0.10 6.77
C GLN A 241 -3.79 -0.89 5.62
N VAL A 242 -4.61 -1.42 4.71
CA VAL A 242 -4.10 -1.99 3.45
C VAL A 242 -3.72 -0.83 2.53
N LEU A 243 -2.46 -0.79 2.10
CA LEU A 243 -1.93 0.28 1.26
C LEU A 243 -1.93 -0.10 -0.21
N LEU A 244 -1.61 -1.36 -0.50
CA LEU A 244 -1.46 -1.84 -1.86
C LEU A 244 -1.88 -3.30 -1.95
N ASP A 245 -2.79 -3.56 -2.89
CA ASP A 245 -3.12 -4.90 -3.37
C ASP A 245 -2.33 -5.18 -4.67
N TYR A 246 -2.48 -6.38 -5.24
CA TYR A 246 -1.79 -6.77 -6.48
C TYR A 246 -0.26 -6.77 -6.37
N ILE A 247 0.29 -7.16 -5.22
CA ILE A 247 1.72 -7.44 -5.07
C ILE A 247 2.02 -8.83 -5.60
N ASP A 248 3.07 -8.95 -6.40
CA ASP A 248 3.34 -10.19 -7.11
C ASP A 248 3.52 -11.39 -6.16
N ALA A 249 2.68 -12.42 -6.35
CA ALA A 249 2.70 -13.68 -5.59
C ALA A 249 3.53 -14.78 -6.27
N SER A 250 4.13 -14.50 -7.43
CA SER A 250 4.87 -15.46 -8.23
C SER A 250 6.05 -16.05 -7.47
N GLN A 251 6.27 -17.36 -7.66
CA GLN A 251 7.33 -18.13 -7.00
C GLN A 251 8.52 -18.40 -7.94
N ASP A 252 8.60 -17.66 -9.05
CA ASP A 252 9.69 -17.84 -10.01
C ASP A 252 11.03 -17.47 -9.38
N LYS A 253 12.00 -18.38 -9.52
CA LYS A 253 13.36 -18.25 -9.01
C LYS A 253 14.23 -17.34 -9.87
N SER A 254 13.79 -16.99 -11.08
CA SER A 254 14.45 -16.00 -11.95
C SER A 254 14.50 -14.62 -11.31
N LEU A 255 13.60 -14.35 -10.35
CA LEU A 255 13.44 -13.08 -9.68
C LEU A 255 14.45 -12.91 -8.55
N THR A 256 15.65 -12.47 -8.92
CA THR A 256 16.73 -12.20 -7.98
C THR A 256 16.49 -10.90 -7.21
N SER A 257 16.49 -10.99 -5.87
CA SER A 257 16.52 -9.77 -5.05
C SER A 257 17.87 -9.08 -5.18
N VAL A 258 17.87 -7.76 -5.07
CA VAL A 258 19.11 -6.97 -4.96
C VAL A 258 19.92 -7.45 -3.76
N ASP A 259 21.23 -7.57 -3.96
CA ASP A 259 22.17 -7.81 -2.88
C ASP A 259 22.29 -6.53 -2.03
N CYS A 260 21.87 -6.62 -0.77
CA CYS A 260 21.89 -5.49 0.15
C CYS A 260 23.29 -4.97 0.47
N GLU A 261 24.35 -5.77 0.25
CA GLU A 261 25.74 -5.29 0.39
C GLU A 261 26.09 -4.26 -0.69
N THR A 262 25.44 -4.32 -1.86
CA THR A 262 25.61 -3.30 -2.91
C THR A 262 24.86 -2.01 -2.60
N VAL A 263 23.90 -2.05 -1.67
CA VAL A 263 23.11 -0.87 -1.24
C VAL A 263 23.82 -0.11 -0.14
N PHE A 264 24.43 -0.81 0.82
CA PHE A 264 25.12 -0.20 1.95
C PHE A 264 26.56 -0.70 2.06
N ASP A 265 27.51 0.21 1.88
CA ASP A 265 28.93 -0.12 2.02
C ASP A 265 29.28 -0.53 3.45
N LEU A 266 29.64 -1.80 3.64
CA LEU A 266 29.98 -2.36 4.94
C LEU A 266 31.45 -2.10 5.34
N SER A 267 32.28 -1.52 4.47
CA SER A 267 33.71 -1.29 4.71
C SER A 267 33.99 -0.46 5.97
N ARG A 268 33.05 0.42 6.35
CA ARG A 268 33.11 1.26 7.56
C ARG A 268 33.01 0.50 8.88
N TYR A 269 32.67 -0.79 8.86
CA TYR A 269 32.49 -1.61 10.06
C TYR A 269 33.66 -2.57 10.27
N THR A 270 33.88 -2.98 11.52
CA THR A 270 34.83 -4.05 11.87
C THR A 270 34.40 -5.37 11.24
N THR A 271 35.35 -6.27 10.95
CA THR A 271 35.08 -7.57 10.29
C THR A 271 33.99 -8.39 10.99
N THR A 272 33.96 -8.37 12.33
CA THR A 272 32.91 -9.04 13.12
C THR A 272 31.54 -8.41 12.88
N LYS A 273 31.44 -7.06 12.90
CA LYS A 273 30.20 -6.34 12.66
C LYS A 273 29.74 -6.43 11.20
N GLN A 274 30.67 -6.48 10.24
CA GLN A 274 30.35 -6.76 8.84
C GLN A 274 29.67 -8.13 8.70
N THR A 275 30.25 -9.17 9.30
CA THR A 275 29.70 -10.53 9.23
C THR A 275 28.29 -10.63 9.82
N ASP A 276 28.03 -9.89 10.90
CA ASP A 276 26.69 -9.78 11.48
C ASP A 276 25.71 -9.07 10.53
N LYS A 277 26.11 -7.90 10.01
CA LYS A 277 25.28 -7.11 9.09
C LYS A 277 24.93 -7.85 7.81
N ARG A 278 25.87 -8.56 7.18
CA ARG A 278 25.58 -9.37 5.98
C ARG A 278 24.40 -10.32 6.18
N LYS A 279 24.21 -10.82 7.40
CA LYS A 279 23.11 -11.72 7.75
C LYS A 279 21.81 -10.99 8.09
N SER A 280 21.87 -9.71 8.47
CA SER A 280 20.73 -8.95 9.00
C SER A 280 20.20 -7.84 8.08
N LEU A 281 20.98 -7.39 7.09
CA LEU A 281 20.62 -6.28 6.19
C LEU A 281 19.28 -6.49 5.48
N LYS A 282 18.99 -7.71 5.00
CA LYS A 282 17.79 -7.99 4.22
C LYS A 282 16.62 -8.40 5.11
N VAL A 283 15.51 -7.67 5.02
CA VAL A 283 14.26 -7.93 5.73
C VAL A 283 13.13 -8.19 4.73
N PRO A 284 12.35 -9.29 4.88
CA PRO A 284 12.52 -10.35 5.85
C PRO A 284 13.72 -11.25 5.51
N ALA A 285 14.35 -11.82 6.53
CA ALA A 285 15.29 -12.91 6.34
C ALA A 285 14.53 -14.24 6.29
N PHE A 286 14.60 -14.93 5.14
CA PHE A 286 14.00 -16.26 4.95
C PHE A 286 15.00 -17.40 5.11
N GLU A 287 16.29 -17.07 5.19
CA GLU A 287 17.40 -18.01 5.33
C GLU A 287 18.43 -17.48 6.35
N GLY A 288 19.36 -18.33 6.78
CA GLY A 288 20.43 -17.96 7.69
C GLY A 288 20.00 -17.77 9.16
N THR A 289 20.90 -17.15 9.94
CA THR A 289 20.80 -17.02 11.40
C THR A 289 19.58 -16.23 11.85
N TYR A 290 19.20 -15.18 11.11
CA TYR A 290 18.10 -14.27 11.46
C TYR A 290 16.77 -14.60 10.80
N ARG A 291 16.61 -15.85 10.31
CA ARG A 291 15.37 -16.33 9.71
C ARG A 291 14.14 -16.10 10.60
N TYR A 292 13.09 -15.50 10.04
CA TYR A 292 11.85 -15.12 10.75
C TYR A 292 10.93 -16.31 11.06
N SER A 293 10.96 -17.39 10.26
CA SER A 293 10.20 -18.61 10.57
C SER A 293 10.61 -19.79 9.70
N SER A 294 10.57 -21.01 10.26
CA SER A 294 10.74 -22.26 9.54
C SER A 294 9.52 -22.69 8.71
N SER A 295 8.36 -22.03 8.87
CA SER A 295 7.11 -22.41 8.20
C SER A 295 7.22 -22.40 6.68
N ALA A 296 6.74 -23.47 6.04
CA ALA A 296 6.71 -23.58 4.58
C ALA A 296 5.83 -22.50 3.93
N THR A 297 4.73 -22.08 4.58
CA THR A 297 3.85 -21.01 4.09
C THR A 297 4.57 -19.67 4.10
N LEU A 298 5.28 -19.35 5.20
CA LEU A 298 6.08 -18.12 5.26
C LEU A 298 7.25 -18.14 4.27
N LYS A 299 7.81 -19.31 3.94
CA LYS A 299 8.82 -19.41 2.88
C LYS A 299 8.29 -18.96 1.51
N LYS A 300 7.00 -19.16 1.21
CA LYS A 300 6.38 -18.67 -0.04
C LYS A 300 6.31 -17.14 -0.13
N LEU A 301 6.19 -16.47 1.02
CA LEU A 301 6.28 -15.01 1.11
C LEU A 301 7.70 -14.48 0.89
N GLY A 302 8.70 -15.36 0.77
CA GLY A 302 10.07 -15.00 0.41
C GLY A 302 10.31 -14.77 -1.06
N ASN A 303 9.24 -14.58 -1.85
CA ASN A 303 9.41 -14.07 -3.20
C ASN A 303 9.88 -12.61 -3.13
N SER A 304 10.77 -12.21 -4.04
CA SER A 304 11.41 -10.88 -4.02
C SER A 304 10.45 -9.72 -4.38
N SER A 305 9.17 -9.81 -4.00
CA SER A 305 8.08 -8.88 -4.36
C SER A 305 7.95 -7.70 -3.40
N PHE A 306 8.23 -7.90 -2.12
CA PHE A 306 8.30 -6.82 -1.13
C PHE A 306 9.38 -7.14 -0.09
N TYR A 307 10.47 -6.38 -0.11
CA TYR A 307 11.59 -6.53 0.82
C TYR A 307 12.29 -5.19 1.04
N ALA A 308 13.08 -5.11 2.11
CA ALA A 308 13.89 -3.96 2.42
C ALA A 308 15.34 -4.37 2.73
N CYS A 309 16.28 -3.54 2.30
CA CYS A 309 17.63 -3.52 2.86
C CYS A 309 17.64 -2.45 3.96
N VAL A 310 18.08 -2.79 5.18
CA VAL A 310 18.05 -1.91 6.34
C VAL A 310 19.45 -1.80 6.94
N ASP A 311 19.91 -0.57 7.16
CA ASP A 311 21.10 -0.28 7.94
C ASP A 311 20.73 0.51 9.20
N VAL A 312 20.77 -0.18 10.34
CA VAL A 312 20.37 0.35 11.65
C VAL A 312 21.23 1.53 12.10
N ASP A 313 22.55 1.50 11.86
CA ASP A 313 23.48 2.52 12.35
C ASP A 313 23.28 3.88 11.66
N THR A 314 22.86 3.88 10.39
CA THR A 314 22.56 5.11 9.65
C THR A 314 21.05 5.42 9.61
N VAL A 315 20.23 4.60 10.29
CA VAL A 315 18.75 4.68 10.26
C VAL A 315 18.24 4.80 8.82
N SER A 316 18.76 3.96 7.93
CA SER A 316 18.45 4.01 6.49
C SER A 316 17.84 2.70 6.01
N ALA A 317 16.89 2.79 5.09
CA ALA A 317 16.28 1.64 4.45
C ALA A 317 16.09 1.87 2.96
N LYS A 318 16.42 0.86 2.14
CA LYS A 318 16.02 0.80 0.73
C LYS A 318 14.90 -0.21 0.59
N VAL A 319 13.71 0.27 0.22
CA VAL A 319 12.51 -0.55 0.08
C VAL A 319 12.29 -0.89 -1.38
N PHE A 320 11.91 -2.13 -1.67
CA PHE A 320 11.63 -2.63 -3.01
C PHE A 320 10.22 -3.20 -3.07
N ILE A 321 9.45 -2.81 -4.08
CA ILE A 321 8.09 -3.31 -4.34
C ILE A 321 8.01 -3.77 -5.78
N ARG A 322 7.39 -4.93 -6.01
CA ARG A 322 6.97 -5.43 -7.32
C ARG A 322 5.47 -5.70 -7.34
N GLY A 323 4.76 -5.00 -8.22
CA GLY A 323 3.35 -5.22 -8.48
C GLY A 323 3.10 -6.34 -9.50
N ASN A 324 1.83 -6.69 -9.68
CA ASN A 324 1.32 -7.62 -10.68
C ASN A 324 0.07 -7.01 -11.34
N ALA A 325 0.29 -6.25 -12.41
CA ALA A 325 -0.77 -5.70 -13.24
C ALA A 325 -1.54 -6.80 -14.00
N PHE A 326 -0.90 -7.91 -14.31
CA PHE A 326 -1.52 -8.99 -15.08
C PHE A 326 -2.67 -9.64 -14.33
N ALA A 327 -2.58 -9.69 -13.00
CA ALA A 327 -3.66 -10.17 -12.14
C ALA A 327 -4.96 -9.37 -12.24
N ARG A 328 -4.93 -8.14 -12.78
CA ARG A 328 -6.14 -7.33 -13.08
C ARG A 328 -6.83 -7.75 -14.39
N ILE A 329 -6.10 -8.46 -15.25
CA ILE A 329 -6.57 -8.90 -16.57
C ILE A 329 -6.98 -10.37 -16.52
N ASN A 330 -6.20 -11.19 -15.81
CA ASN A 330 -6.44 -12.62 -15.65
C ASN A 330 -6.22 -13.03 -14.19
N GLU A 331 -7.25 -13.57 -13.55
CA GLU A 331 -7.20 -13.92 -12.14
C GLU A 331 -6.56 -15.30 -11.88
N LYS A 332 -6.46 -16.18 -12.89
CA LYS A 332 -6.05 -17.59 -12.69
C LYS A 332 -4.59 -17.86 -13.07
N ASP A 333 -4.14 -17.35 -14.21
CA ASP A 333 -2.77 -17.51 -14.69
C ASP A 333 -2.08 -16.16 -14.73
N ASN A 334 -1.72 -15.66 -13.55
CA ASN A 334 -1.07 -14.36 -13.38
C ASN A 334 0.31 -14.44 -12.74
N SER A 335 0.95 -15.61 -12.86
CA SER A 335 2.34 -15.73 -12.45
C SER A 335 3.27 -15.02 -13.44
N TYR A 336 4.37 -14.52 -12.91
CA TYR A 336 5.46 -13.93 -13.67
C TYR A 336 5.96 -14.88 -14.75
N SER A 337 6.25 -14.32 -15.91
CA SER A 337 7.01 -14.94 -16.98
C SER A 337 7.74 -13.84 -17.75
N ASP A 338 8.88 -14.15 -18.36
CA ASP A 338 9.67 -13.15 -19.09
C ASP A 338 8.87 -12.50 -20.24
N SER A 339 7.99 -13.26 -20.89
CA SER A 339 7.06 -12.76 -21.91
C SER A 339 6.05 -11.72 -21.39
N ARG A 340 5.85 -11.64 -20.07
CA ARG A 340 4.89 -10.77 -19.40
C ARG A 340 5.55 -9.77 -18.46
N GLN A 341 6.89 -9.62 -18.49
CA GLN A 341 7.64 -8.77 -17.56
C GLN A 341 7.09 -7.33 -17.48
N SER A 342 6.60 -6.77 -18.59
CA SER A 342 6.00 -5.43 -18.64
C SER A 342 4.73 -5.25 -17.79
N TYR A 343 4.13 -6.34 -17.29
CA TYR A 343 3.00 -6.30 -16.36
C TYR A 343 3.43 -6.40 -14.89
N PHE A 344 4.73 -6.45 -14.59
CA PHE A 344 5.24 -6.57 -13.23
C PHE A 344 6.08 -5.35 -12.87
N PRO A 345 5.44 -4.19 -12.65
CA PRO A 345 6.18 -2.97 -12.37
C PRO A 345 6.98 -3.11 -11.08
N THR A 346 8.20 -2.59 -11.10
CA THR A 346 9.10 -2.58 -9.93
C THR A 346 9.43 -1.14 -9.56
N ALA A 347 9.47 -0.86 -8.27
CA ALA A 347 9.89 0.43 -7.75
C ALA A 347 10.76 0.24 -6.50
N SER A 348 11.69 1.17 -6.29
CA SER A 348 12.50 1.18 -5.07
C SER A 348 12.88 2.58 -4.65
N VAL A 349 12.99 2.80 -3.34
CA VAL A 349 13.38 4.08 -2.76
C VAL A 349 14.36 3.85 -1.62
N LEU A 350 15.44 4.63 -1.58
CA LEU A 350 16.37 4.68 -0.45
C LEU A 350 16.02 5.90 0.41
N VAL A 351 15.72 5.65 1.68
CA VAL A 351 15.33 6.70 2.62
C VAL A 351 16.19 6.63 3.86
N LYS A 352 16.63 7.80 4.31
CA LYS A 352 17.29 7.98 5.61
C LYS A 352 16.32 8.64 6.57
N GLY A 353 16.12 8.01 7.73
CA GLY A 353 15.36 8.56 8.83
C GLY A 353 16.01 9.83 9.37
N ARG A 354 15.17 10.83 9.65
CA ARG A 354 15.58 12.13 10.19
C ARG A 354 14.99 12.40 11.58
N GLY A 355 14.29 11.42 12.13
CA GLY A 355 13.75 11.51 13.47
C GLY A 355 14.87 11.57 14.50
N LEU A 356 14.66 12.36 15.55
CA LEU A 356 15.54 12.41 16.71
C LEU A 356 14.82 11.84 17.93
N ILE A 357 15.56 11.15 18.78
CA ILE A 357 15.07 10.75 20.09
C ILE A 357 15.12 12.00 20.97
N GLY A 358 13.97 12.48 21.42
CA GLY A 358 13.91 13.57 22.38
C GLY A 358 14.36 13.08 23.74
N THR A 359 15.30 13.79 24.37
CA THR A 359 15.46 13.74 25.83
C THR A 359 14.36 14.62 26.41
N ASN A 360 13.33 14.02 27.00
CA ASN A 360 12.37 14.77 27.82
C ASN A 360 13.01 15.19 29.13
#